data_AF-A0A2N2JEV5-F1
#
_entry.id   AF-A0A2N2JEV5-F1
#
_cell.length_a   1.000
_cell.length_b   1.000
_cell.length_c   1.000
_cell.angle_alpha   90.00
_cell.angle_beta   90.00
_cell.angle_gamma   90.00
#
_symmetry.space_group_name_H-M   'P 1'
#
loop_
_entity.id
_entity.type
_entity.pdbx_description
1 polymer ?
#
loop_
_entity_poly.entity_id
_entity_poly.type
_entity_poly.pdbx_seq_one_letter_code
_entity_poly.pdbx_strand_id
1 'polypeptide(L)'
;MSPRTNRPLLRRSLALPLLVPAALLATSALATPLEDGARIANDPVQMVTRGAEAERLFVQCTAESPKNIDCWYDLGLLRLHMGNPAGAAEAWRRGLSVDPQHAPIRAQLAALEVANGNVEAGLKTLEDIVAANRFQPDARNALAAYALAQGKWDEALKHSRNVLLGDPRNVDAALNAAIAYYRQGLYDQAGLIASSFLEKDPGAAALHNLLGLVFLQKDNTRKATEHFLEALKSDPGHADARLNLAALELGFGNFESAYKRFGEALADRPNDPEIVLSRAVAARGLERYDEAEQGYLKALSLRPGFPDAEYDLCVLHQQFTQRWKEAKKHCDTYAAMIDAKHPKFREMKKRTKSIDTTIMVMERKKAQETAPEVPAPTP
;
A
#
# COMPACT_ATOMS: atom_id res chain seq x y z
N MET A 1 -17.99 -43.12 -13.29
CA MET A 1 -16.72 -42.92 -12.55
C MET A 1 -16.22 -41.51 -12.86
N SER A 2 -16.50 -40.54 -11.98
CA SER A 2 -16.13 -39.14 -12.16
C SER A 2 -14.63 -38.91 -11.94
N PRO A 3 -13.99 -38.01 -12.69
CA PRO A 3 -12.60 -37.68 -12.46
C PRO A 3 -12.48 -36.81 -11.21
N ARG A 4 -11.57 -37.22 -10.31
CA ARG A 4 -11.15 -36.47 -9.12
C ARG A 4 -10.62 -35.11 -9.56
N THR A 5 -11.33 -34.05 -9.21
CA THR A 5 -10.88 -32.66 -9.31
C THR A 5 -9.72 -32.47 -8.34
N ASN A 6 -8.52 -32.56 -8.89
CA ASN A 6 -7.27 -32.31 -8.20
C ASN A 6 -7.14 -30.80 -7.98
N ARG A 7 -7.75 -30.27 -6.91
CA ARG A 7 -7.58 -28.87 -6.48
C ARG A 7 -6.11 -28.64 -6.14
N PRO A 8 -5.33 -27.85 -6.90
CA PRO A 8 -3.96 -27.58 -6.54
C PRO A 8 -3.93 -26.51 -5.44
N LEU A 9 -3.40 -26.89 -4.27
CA LEU A 9 -2.49 -26.13 -3.40
C LEU A 9 -2.51 -24.58 -3.43
N LEU A 10 -3.67 -23.92 -3.48
CA LEU A 10 -3.82 -22.47 -3.26
C LEU A 10 -3.56 -22.03 -1.81
N ARG A 11 -3.22 -22.97 -0.91
CA ARG A 11 -3.21 -22.72 0.54
C ARG A 11 -1.87 -22.26 1.16
N ARG A 12 -0.77 -22.13 0.42
CA ARG A 12 0.54 -21.78 1.05
C ARG A 12 1.55 -20.95 0.24
N SER A 13 1.20 -20.35 -0.90
CA SER A 13 2.19 -19.61 -1.73
C SER A 13 1.85 -18.16 -2.07
N LEU A 14 0.80 -17.59 -1.46
CA LEU A 14 0.63 -16.15 -1.42
C LEU A 14 1.24 -15.67 -0.10
N ALA A 15 2.57 -15.55 -0.06
CA ALA A 15 3.14 -14.52 0.78
C ALA A 15 2.65 -13.22 0.16
N LEU A 16 1.46 -12.73 0.56
CA LEU A 16 1.07 -11.36 0.25
C LEU A 16 2.26 -10.53 0.76
N PRO A 17 2.95 -9.75 -0.08
CA PRO A 17 3.64 -8.61 0.46
C PRO A 17 2.54 -7.80 1.15
N LEU A 18 2.54 -7.84 2.48
CA LEU A 18 1.83 -6.84 3.27
C LEU A 18 2.44 -5.52 2.80
N LEU A 19 1.80 -4.87 1.83
CA LEU A 19 2.08 -3.51 1.40
C LEU A 19 1.70 -2.63 2.59
N VAL A 20 2.56 -2.60 3.59
CA VAL A 20 2.52 -1.58 4.62
C VAL A 20 3.46 -0.49 4.14
N PRO A 21 2.97 0.64 3.63
CA PRO A 21 3.85 1.62 3.06
C PRO A 21 4.69 2.31 4.12
N ALA A 22 5.85 2.77 3.69
CA ALA A 22 6.76 3.67 4.37
C ALA A 22 6.27 5.13 4.37
N ALA A 23 4.94 5.37 4.35
CA ALA A 23 4.36 6.71 4.25
C ALA A 23 3.31 6.93 5.34
N LEU A 24 3.73 6.88 6.61
CA LEU A 24 3.07 7.68 7.64
C LEU A 24 3.81 8.99 7.74
N LEU A 25 3.49 9.95 6.87
CA LEU A 25 3.63 11.35 7.22
C LEU A 25 2.33 12.03 6.79
N ALA A 26 1.59 12.49 7.80
CA ALA A 26 0.37 13.30 7.76
C ALA A 26 -0.92 12.62 7.26
N THR A 27 -1.71 12.07 8.19
CA THR A 27 -3.18 12.01 8.06
C THR A 27 -3.86 12.13 9.43
N SER A 28 -4.04 13.35 9.94
CA SER A 28 -5.24 13.66 10.73
C SER A 28 -5.60 15.14 10.69
N ALA A 29 -6.84 15.37 11.12
CA ALA A 29 -7.57 16.62 11.29
C ALA A 29 -8.22 17.22 10.03
N LEU A 30 -9.50 16.91 9.84
CA LEU A 30 -10.60 17.86 10.04
C LEU A 30 -11.92 17.08 10.14
N ALA A 31 -12.36 16.81 11.37
CA ALA A 31 -13.73 16.41 11.66
C ALA A 31 -14.30 17.37 12.72
N THR A 32 -14.85 18.48 12.24
CA THR A 32 -15.95 19.16 12.92
C THR A 32 -17.18 19.07 12.00
N PRO A 33 -18.35 18.72 12.53
CA PRO A 33 -19.51 18.38 11.71
C PRO A 33 -20.13 19.64 11.12
N LEU A 34 -20.18 19.72 9.78
CA LEU A 34 -21.31 20.38 9.14
C LEU A 34 -22.45 19.35 9.20
N GLU A 35 -23.34 19.55 10.17
CA GLU A 35 -24.63 18.87 10.23
C GLU A 35 -25.31 18.98 8.86
N ASP A 36 -25.95 17.89 8.42
CA ASP A 36 -26.64 17.70 7.13
C ASP A 36 -25.79 17.28 5.91
N GLY A 37 -25.07 16.15 6.04
CA GLY A 37 -24.47 15.43 4.91
C GLY A 37 -24.71 13.92 4.90
N ALA A 38 -25.60 13.43 5.77
CA ALA A 38 -25.93 12.01 5.91
C ALA A 38 -26.84 11.54 4.77
N ARG A 39 -26.32 11.49 3.54
CA ARG A 39 -26.72 10.57 2.46
C ARG A 39 -25.94 10.88 1.18
N ILE A 40 -25.25 9.84 0.71
CA ILE A 40 -24.82 9.52 -0.66
C ILE A 40 -23.30 9.27 -0.69
N ALA A 41 -22.98 7.98 -0.78
CA ALA A 41 -21.65 7.42 -0.99
C ALA A 41 -21.47 7.04 -2.47
N ASN A 42 -20.21 6.98 -2.92
CA ASN A 42 -19.70 6.53 -4.23
C ASN A 42 -19.46 7.59 -5.33
N ASP A 43 -18.66 8.64 -5.07
CA ASP A 43 -17.99 9.34 -6.18
C ASP A 43 -16.68 10.04 -5.77
N PRO A 44 -15.50 9.69 -6.35
CA PRO A 44 -14.26 10.46 -6.22
C PRO A 44 -14.42 11.95 -6.56
N VAL A 45 -15.36 12.28 -7.46
CA VAL A 45 -15.71 13.67 -7.79
C VAL A 45 -16.25 14.40 -6.57
N GLN A 46 -17.01 13.76 -5.68
CA GLN A 46 -17.52 14.42 -4.46
C GLN A 46 -16.43 14.65 -3.42
N MET A 47 -15.40 13.80 -3.33
CA MET A 47 -14.24 14.05 -2.46
C MET A 47 -13.39 15.22 -2.96
N VAL A 48 -13.08 15.25 -4.26
CA VAL A 48 -12.39 16.38 -4.89
C VAL A 48 -13.22 17.66 -4.76
N THR A 49 -14.54 17.58 -4.91
CA THR A 49 -15.44 18.72 -4.75
C THR A 49 -15.44 19.24 -3.31
N ARG A 50 -15.48 18.35 -2.30
CA ARG A 50 -15.40 18.74 -0.88
C ARG A 50 -14.03 19.30 -0.49
N GLY A 51 -12.95 18.74 -1.01
CA GLY A 51 -11.59 19.26 -0.80
C GLY A 51 -11.40 20.63 -1.44
N ALA A 52 -11.88 20.82 -2.67
CA ALA A 52 -11.84 22.11 -3.36
C ALA A 52 -12.74 23.17 -2.70
N GLU A 53 -13.90 22.77 -2.17
CA GLU A 53 -14.78 23.65 -1.40
C GLU A 53 -14.12 24.06 -0.08
N ALA A 54 -13.57 23.11 0.68
CA ALA A 54 -12.81 23.39 1.89
C ALA A 54 -11.61 24.30 1.61
N GLU A 55 -10.88 24.09 0.51
CA GLU A 55 -9.75 24.94 0.14
C GLU A 55 -10.21 26.37 -0.14
N ARG A 56 -11.33 26.54 -0.87
CA ARG A 56 -11.90 27.87 -1.11
C ARG A 56 -12.24 28.60 0.20
N LEU A 57 -12.83 27.90 1.17
CA LEU A 57 -13.17 28.47 2.49
C LEU A 57 -11.92 28.92 3.26
N PHE A 58 -10.87 28.09 3.31
CA PHE A 58 -9.63 28.47 3.98
C PHE A 58 -8.89 29.59 3.26
N VAL A 59 -8.86 29.59 1.92
CA VAL A 59 -8.33 30.69 1.12
C VAL A 59 -9.08 31.99 1.42
N GLN A 60 -10.42 31.95 1.47
CA GLN A 60 -11.22 33.09 1.88
C GLN A 60 -10.88 33.56 3.29
N CYS A 61 -10.74 32.64 4.26
CA CYS A 61 -10.31 33.02 5.61
C CYS A 61 -8.96 33.74 5.61
N THR A 62 -7.97 33.25 4.84
CA THR A 62 -6.65 33.91 4.76
C THR A 62 -6.71 35.30 4.11
N ALA A 63 -7.72 35.57 3.27
CA ALA A 63 -7.93 36.87 2.65
C ALA A 63 -8.65 37.86 3.58
N GLU A 64 -9.70 37.39 4.29
CA GLU A 64 -10.49 38.20 5.22
C GLU A 64 -9.76 38.47 6.54
N SER A 65 -8.97 37.49 6.98
CA SER A 65 -8.24 37.52 8.26
C SER A 65 -6.78 37.13 8.07
N PRO A 66 -5.95 37.94 7.37
CA PRO A 66 -4.58 37.59 7.01
C PRO A 66 -3.63 37.42 8.21
N LYS A 67 -4.00 37.95 9.38
CA LYS A 67 -3.28 37.79 10.65
C LYS A 67 -3.76 36.60 11.49
N ASN A 68 -4.81 35.89 11.08
CA ASN A 68 -5.23 34.66 11.75
C ASN A 68 -4.33 33.51 11.30
N ILE A 69 -3.44 33.06 12.19
CA ILE A 69 -2.46 32.02 11.88
C ILE A 69 -3.10 30.64 11.69
N ASP A 70 -4.23 30.37 12.34
CA ASP A 70 -4.93 29.08 12.26
C ASP A 70 -5.42 28.84 10.83
N CYS A 71 -5.89 29.88 10.14
CA CYS A 71 -6.31 29.76 8.74
C CYS A 71 -5.15 29.43 7.79
N TRP A 72 -3.94 29.90 8.08
CA TRP A 72 -2.74 29.50 7.33
C TRP A 72 -2.29 28.09 7.67
N TYR A 73 -2.42 27.69 8.93
CA TYR A 73 -2.10 26.35 9.40
C TYR A 73 -3.00 25.30 8.75
N ASP A 74 -4.32 25.48 8.83
CA ASP A 74 -5.34 24.57 8.31
C ASP A 74 -5.33 24.51 6.77
N LEU A 75 -5.11 25.65 6.09
CA LEU A 75 -4.92 25.66 4.64
C LEU A 75 -3.73 24.79 4.23
N GLY A 76 -2.63 24.87 4.99
CA GLY A 76 -1.46 24.05 4.74
C GLY A 76 -1.72 22.55 4.96
N LEU A 77 -2.40 22.19 6.05
CA LEU A 77 -2.80 20.79 6.32
C LEU A 77 -3.69 20.23 5.20
N LEU A 78 -4.72 20.99 4.80
CA LEU A 78 -5.63 20.58 3.74
C LEU A 78 -4.90 20.38 2.41
N ARG A 79 -4.03 21.32 2.03
CA ARG A 79 -3.23 21.20 0.81
C ARG A 79 -2.29 20.00 0.83
N LEU A 80 -1.70 19.69 1.99
CA LEU A 80 -0.89 18.50 2.13
C LEU A 80 -1.74 17.23 1.92
N HIS A 81 -2.94 17.18 2.53
CA HIS A 81 -3.87 16.07 2.38
C HIS A 81 -4.34 15.88 0.93
N MET A 82 -4.49 16.96 0.16
CA MET A 82 -4.80 16.91 -1.27
C MET A 82 -3.60 16.57 -2.16
N GLY A 83 -2.44 16.23 -1.58
CA GLY A 83 -1.24 15.87 -2.34
C GLY A 83 -0.50 17.08 -2.93
N ASN A 84 -0.70 18.29 -2.40
CA ASN A 84 -0.02 19.52 -2.79
C ASN A 84 0.95 20.01 -1.69
N PRO A 85 2.08 19.31 -1.47
CA PRO A 85 3.06 19.68 -0.43
C PRO A 85 3.71 21.05 -0.69
N ALA A 86 3.84 21.48 -1.95
CA ALA A 86 4.39 22.78 -2.31
C ALA A 86 3.45 23.92 -1.86
N GLY A 87 2.15 23.79 -2.16
CA GLY A 87 1.13 24.74 -1.72
C GLY A 87 0.92 24.74 -0.20
N ALA A 88 1.12 23.59 0.45
CA ALA A 88 1.12 23.48 1.91
C ALA A 88 2.26 24.29 2.53
N ALA A 89 3.49 24.09 2.04
CA ALA A 89 4.65 24.84 2.47
C ALA A 89 4.52 26.34 2.24
N GLU A 90 3.89 26.76 1.14
CA GLU A 90 3.61 28.17 0.89
C GLU A 90 2.66 28.77 1.94
N ALA A 91 1.52 28.11 2.22
CA ALA A 91 0.56 28.56 3.23
C ALA A 91 1.21 28.68 4.62
N TRP A 92 1.99 27.68 5.01
CA TRP A 92 2.73 27.69 6.26
C TRP A 92 3.79 28.80 6.33
N ARG A 93 4.55 29.06 5.26
CA ARG A 93 5.50 30.19 5.23
C ARG A 93 4.79 31.54 5.37
N ARG A 94 3.58 31.69 4.81
CA ARG A 94 2.74 32.88 5.03
C ARG A 94 2.29 32.98 6.48
N GLY A 95 1.86 31.88 7.10
CA GLY A 95 1.56 31.83 8.54
C GLY A 95 2.75 32.25 9.42
N LEU A 96 3.96 31.79 9.10
CA LEU A 96 5.18 32.20 9.82
C LEU A 96 5.58 33.67 9.61
N SER A 97 5.05 34.36 8.58
CA SER A 97 5.22 35.82 8.47
C SER A 97 4.40 36.59 9.52
N VAL A 98 3.37 35.95 10.09
CA VAL A 98 2.55 36.49 11.17
C VAL A 98 3.20 36.20 12.53
N ASP A 99 3.56 34.94 12.78
CA ASP A 99 4.31 34.51 13.96
C ASP A 99 5.47 33.56 13.57
N PRO A 100 6.72 34.06 13.53
CA PRO A 100 7.89 33.27 13.18
C PRO A 100 8.19 32.11 14.15
N GLN A 101 7.65 32.12 15.37
CA GLN A 101 7.89 31.10 16.39
C GLN A 101 6.70 30.13 16.57
N HIS A 102 5.70 30.20 15.69
CA HIS A 102 4.53 29.33 15.76
C HIS A 102 4.92 27.85 15.60
N ALA A 103 5.01 27.16 16.74
CA ALA A 103 5.59 25.83 16.81
C ALA A 103 4.86 24.75 15.99
N PRO A 104 3.51 24.71 15.90
CA PRO A 104 2.81 23.77 15.01
C PRO A 104 3.24 23.90 13.55
N ILE A 105 3.27 25.13 13.01
CA ILE A 105 3.67 25.37 11.61
C ILE A 105 5.15 25.03 11.39
N ARG A 106 6.03 25.42 12.31
CA ARG A 106 7.46 25.07 12.24
C ARG A 106 7.66 23.56 12.23
N ALA A 107 6.88 22.82 13.02
CA ALA A 107 6.92 21.36 13.04
C ALA A 107 6.46 20.74 11.71
N GLN A 108 5.38 21.24 11.12
CA GLN A 108 4.90 20.75 9.82
C GLN A 108 5.91 20.99 8.69
N LEU A 109 6.53 22.17 8.65
CA LEU A 109 7.59 22.47 7.68
C LEU A 109 8.83 21.58 7.89
N ALA A 110 9.25 21.38 9.15
CA ALA A 110 10.36 20.50 9.47
C ALA A 110 10.06 19.03 9.11
N ALA A 111 8.84 18.55 9.32
CA ALA A 111 8.41 17.22 8.88
C ALA A 111 8.46 17.08 7.35
N LEU A 112 8.07 18.12 6.62
CA LEU A 112 8.17 18.16 5.16
C LEU A 112 9.62 18.19 4.67
N GLU A 113 10.52 18.86 5.39
CA GLU A 113 11.97 18.83 5.13
C GLU A 113 12.53 17.40 5.30
N VAL A 114 12.15 16.70 6.36
CA VAL A 114 12.52 15.30 6.57
C VAL A 114 12.03 14.43 5.41
N ALA A 115 10.77 14.60 4.99
CA ALA A 115 10.20 13.87 3.84
C ALA A 115 10.94 14.15 2.51
N ASN A 116 11.44 15.36 2.33
CA ASN A 116 12.19 15.78 1.14
C ASN A 116 13.69 15.41 1.19
N GLY A 117 14.13 14.69 2.22
CA GLY A 117 15.52 14.22 2.36
C GLY A 117 16.44 15.13 3.17
N ASN A 118 15.97 16.30 3.61
CA ASN A 118 16.72 17.19 4.53
C ASN A 118 16.57 16.72 5.98
N VAL A 119 16.90 15.46 6.23
CA VAL A 119 16.58 14.75 7.47
C VAL A 119 17.20 15.40 8.70
N GLU A 120 18.49 15.72 8.67
CA GLU A 120 19.21 16.25 9.83
C GLU A 120 18.66 17.60 10.30
N ALA A 121 18.45 18.55 9.37
CA ALA A 121 17.95 19.89 9.69
C ALA A 121 16.50 19.86 10.19
N GLY A 122 15.64 19.06 9.54
CA GLY A 122 14.25 18.89 9.93
C GLY A 122 14.13 18.25 11.32
N LEU A 123 14.87 17.17 11.58
CA LEU A 123 14.86 16.52 12.89
C LEU A 123 15.36 17.44 13.99
N LYS A 124 16.46 18.17 13.77
CA LYS A 124 16.97 19.14 14.74
C LYS A 124 15.90 20.18 15.09
N THR A 125 15.17 20.69 14.09
CA THR A 125 14.09 21.65 14.33
C THR A 125 12.97 21.04 15.17
N LEU A 126 12.56 19.80 14.88
CA LEU A 126 11.55 19.09 15.65
C LEU A 126 11.99 18.85 17.10
N GLU A 127 13.26 18.48 17.30
CA GLU A 127 13.88 18.27 18.60
C GLU A 127 13.94 19.56 19.42
N ASP A 128 14.35 20.67 18.81
CA ASP A 128 14.37 21.99 19.45
C ASP A 128 12.96 22.42 19.92
N ILE A 129 11.93 22.16 19.11
CA ILE A 129 10.52 22.44 19.46
C ILE A 129 10.11 21.64 20.70
N VAL A 130 10.40 20.34 20.73
CA VAL A 130 9.98 19.48 21.86
C VAL A 130 10.85 19.68 23.11
N ALA A 131 12.07 20.21 22.96
CA ALA A 131 12.91 20.63 24.08
C ALA A 131 12.35 21.89 24.75
N ALA A 132 11.87 22.85 23.95
CA ALA A 132 11.24 24.08 24.47
C ALA A 132 9.85 23.82 25.09
N ASN A 133 9.03 22.99 24.45
CA ASN A 133 7.76 22.54 24.99
C ASN A 133 7.56 21.04 24.80
N ARG A 134 7.64 20.30 25.90
CA ARG A 134 7.54 18.84 25.90
C ARG A 134 6.18 18.29 25.49
N PHE A 135 5.14 19.10 25.33
CA PHE A 135 3.79 18.68 24.94
C PHE A 135 3.35 19.27 23.59
N GLN A 136 4.27 19.44 22.64
CA GLN A 136 3.92 19.83 21.26
C GLN A 136 3.49 18.63 20.41
N PRO A 137 2.20 18.48 20.07
CA PRO A 137 1.68 17.30 19.38
C PRO A 137 2.26 17.13 17.97
N ASP A 138 2.32 18.20 17.17
CA ASP A 138 2.78 18.15 15.77
C ASP A 138 4.22 17.65 15.66
N ALA A 139 5.12 18.26 16.44
CA ALA A 139 6.53 17.90 16.44
C ALA A 139 6.75 16.46 16.92
N ARG A 140 6.00 16.03 17.94
CA ARG A 140 6.10 14.67 18.46
C ARG A 140 5.51 13.63 17.54
N ASN A 141 4.39 13.91 16.88
CA ASN A 141 3.81 13.01 15.90
C ASN A 141 4.75 12.85 14.70
N ALA A 142 5.40 13.93 14.25
CA ALA A 142 6.44 13.86 13.21
C ALA A 142 7.65 13.02 13.65
N LEU A 143 8.16 13.21 14.88
CA LEU A 143 9.25 12.40 15.44
C LEU A 143 8.83 10.93 15.60
N ALA A 144 7.61 10.65 16.04
CA ALA A 144 7.08 9.30 16.17
C ALA A 144 6.99 8.60 14.81
N ALA A 145 6.43 9.29 13.81
CA ALA A 145 6.35 8.83 12.43
C ALA A 145 7.73 8.53 11.84
N TYR A 146 8.70 9.42 12.04
CA TYR A 146 10.09 9.19 11.62
C TYR A 146 10.69 7.97 12.33
N ALA A 147 10.52 7.85 13.65
CA ALA A 147 11.00 6.71 14.41
C ALA A 147 10.38 5.38 13.94
N LEU A 148 9.09 5.36 13.59
CA LEU A 148 8.43 4.21 12.97
C LEU A 148 9.08 3.84 11.63
N ALA A 149 9.36 4.82 10.77
CA ALA A 149 10.02 4.57 9.49
C ALA A 149 11.43 3.98 9.66
N GLN A 150 12.14 4.33 10.74
CA GLN A 150 13.47 3.81 11.07
C GLN A 150 13.45 2.48 11.83
N GLY A 151 12.28 1.93 12.15
CA GLY A 151 12.17 0.73 12.97
C GLY A 151 12.45 0.92 14.46
N LYS A 152 12.47 2.17 14.94
CA LYS A 152 12.72 2.53 16.34
C LYS A 152 11.41 2.60 17.12
N TRP A 153 10.81 1.43 17.36
CA TRP A 153 9.45 1.32 17.89
C TRP A 153 9.28 1.92 19.29
N ASP A 154 10.27 1.77 20.17
CA ASP A 154 10.22 2.29 21.54
C ASP A 154 10.30 3.83 21.59
N GLU A 155 11.08 4.41 20.67
CA GLU A 155 11.17 5.86 20.50
C GLU A 155 9.84 6.43 19.97
N ALA A 156 9.24 5.77 18.97
CA ALA A 156 7.91 6.13 18.49
C ALA A 156 6.87 6.09 19.63
N LEU A 157 6.85 5.02 20.43
CA LEU A 157 5.96 4.91 21.59
C LEU A 157 6.20 6.01 22.62
N LYS A 158 7.45 6.39 22.89
CA LYS A 158 7.79 7.49 23.80
C LYS A 158 7.18 8.81 23.31
N HIS A 159 7.33 9.12 22.03
CA HIS A 159 6.77 10.33 21.45
C HIS A 159 5.24 10.33 21.47
N SER A 160 4.61 9.26 21.00
CA SER A 160 3.15 9.10 21.03
C SER A 160 2.56 9.20 22.44
N ARG A 161 3.18 8.55 23.43
CA ARG A 161 2.72 8.64 24.83
C ARG A 161 2.77 10.05 25.36
N ASN A 162 3.81 10.82 25.05
CA ASN A 162 3.91 12.22 25.48
C ASN A 162 2.81 13.08 24.87
N VAL A 163 2.41 12.83 23.60
CA VAL A 163 1.25 13.51 23.01
C VAL A 163 -0.02 13.12 23.74
N LEU A 164 -0.27 11.81 23.92
CA LEU A 164 -1.47 11.30 24.56
C LEU A 164 -1.63 11.71 26.04
N LEU A 165 -0.53 12.03 26.73
CA LEU A 165 -0.57 12.61 28.08
C LEU A 165 -1.16 14.03 28.10
N GLY A 166 -0.90 14.83 27.05
CA GLY A 166 -1.41 16.20 26.93
C GLY A 166 -2.74 16.30 26.18
N ASP A 167 -2.92 15.45 25.17
CA ASP A 167 -4.13 15.34 24.35
C ASP A 167 -4.55 13.86 24.22
N PRO A 168 -5.37 13.35 25.15
CA PRO A 168 -5.85 11.96 25.15
C PRO A 168 -6.78 11.61 23.98
N ARG A 169 -7.11 12.56 23.09
CA ARG A 169 -7.94 12.36 21.91
C ARG A 169 -7.16 12.47 20.60
N ASN A 170 -5.84 12.63 20.66
CA ASN A 170 -5.00 12.76 19.48
C ASN A 170 -4.94 11.43 18.68
N VAL A 171 -5.66 11.38 17.55
CA VAL A 171 -5.77 10.18 16.71
C VAL A 171 -4.42 9.82 16.08
N ASP A 172 -3.63 10.79 15.64
CA ASP A 172 -2.29 10.55 15.08
C ASP A 172 -1.36 9.87 16.09
N ALA A 173 -1.34 10.35 17.32
CA ALA A 173 -0.50 9.75 18.36
C ALA A 173 -0.95 8.32 18.70
N ALA A 174 -2.27 8.08 18.74
CA ALA A 174 -2.83 6.75 18.95
C ALA A 174 -2.49 5.81 17.81
N LEU A 175 -2.62 6.25 16.56
CA LEU A 175 -2.25 5.49 15.36
C LEU A 175 -0.75 5.15 15.39
N ASN A 176 0.12 6.13 15.64
CA ASN A 176 1.56 5.93 15.75
C ASN A 176 1.92 4.90 16.83
N ALA A 177 1.28 4.98 18.00
CA ALA A 177 1.49 4.01 19.07
C ALA A 177 1.01 2.61 18.68
N ALA A 178 -0.17 2.51 18.08
CA ALA A 178 -0.76 1.24 17.68
C ALA A 178 0.05 0.58 16.54
N ILE A 179 0.60 1.35 15.61
CA ILE A 179 1.55 0.85 14.60
C ILE A 179 2.83 0.34 15.26
N ALA A 180 3.40 1.08 16.21
CA ALA A 180 4.58 0.63 16.94
C ALA A 180 4.35 -0.71 17.64
N TYR A 181 3.21 -0.88 18.32
CA TYR A 181 2.82 -2.16 18.92
C TYR A 181 2.64 -3.26 17.87
N TYR A 182 1.96 -2.98 16.75
CA TYR A 182 1.78 -3.95 15.67
C TYR A 182 3.13 -4.42 15.11
N ARG A 183 4.08 -3.51 14.90
CA ARG A 183 5.43 -3.81 14.40
C ARG A 183 6.27 -4.64 15.37
N GLN A 184 6.02 -4.50 16.67
CA GLN A 184 6.63 -5.34 17.70
C GLN A 184 5.96 -6.73 17.84
N GLY A 185 4.91 -7.02 17.08
CA GLY A 185 4.12 -8.25 17.23
C GLY A 185 3.13 -8.22 18.41
N LEU A 186 2.97 -7.06 19.05
CA LEU A 186 2.10 -6.84 20.20
C LEU A 186 0.67 -6.50 19.71
N TYR A 187 0.05 -7.47 19.03
CA TYR A 187 -1.22 -7.28 18.32
C TYR A 187 -2.41 -6.98 19.25
N ASP A 188 -2.40 -7.50 20.47
CA ASP A 188 -3.45 -7.21 21.46
C ASP A 188 -3.42 -5.75 21.90
N GLN A 189 -2.23 -5.21 22.18
CA GLN A 189 -2.04 -3.80 22.55
C GLN A 189 -2.38 -2.86 21.39
N ALA A 190 -1.93 -3.20 20.17
CA ALA A 190 -2.27 -2.46 18.95
C ALA A 190 -3.80 -2.40 18.75
N GLY A 191 -4.46 -3.55 18.88
CA GLY A 191 -5.91 -3.66 18.76
C GLY A 191 -6.65 -2.85 19.82
N LEU A 192 -6.23 -2.95 21.09
CA LEU A 192 -6.86 -2.23 22.20
C LEU A 192 -6.82 -0.71 22.00
N ILE A 193 -5.65 -0.16 21.64
CA ILE A 193 -5.52 1.29 21.41
C ILE A 193 -6.41 1.71 20.25
N ALA A 194 -6.31 1.04 19.10
CA ALA A 194 -7.09 1.40 17.92
C ALA A 194 -8.61 1.32 18.18
N SER A 195 -9.09 0.25 18.83
CA SER A 195 -10.51 0.11 19.19
C SER A 195 -10.98 1.21 20.16
N SER A 196 -10.20 1.54 21.19
CA SER A 196 -10.59 2.56 22.18
C SER A 196 -10.71 3.97 21.59
N PHE A 197 -9.95 4.27 20.52
CA PHE A 197 -10.06 5.54 19.81
C PHE A 197 -11.22 5.54 18.83
N LEU A 198 -11.49 4.41 18.17
CA LEU A 198 -12.65 4.26 17.27
C LEU A 198 -13.99 4.32 18.01
N GLU A 199 -14.04 4.03 19.32
CA GLU A 199 -15.23 4.29 20.13
C GLU A 199 -15.59 5.78 20.21
N LYS A 200 -14.60 6.67 20.08
CA LYS A 200 -14.76 8.13 20.16
C LYS A 200 -14.83 8.79 18.80
N ASP A 201 -14.05 8.29 17.85
CA ASP A 201 -14.03 8.72 16.46
C ASP A 201 -14.17 7.49 15.54
N PRO A 202 -15.40 7.07 15.24
CA PRO A 202 -15.65 5.96 14.33
C PRO A 202 -15.20 6.24 12.87
N GLY A 203 -14.87 7.49 12.53
CA GLY A 203 -14.47 7.90 11.20
C GLY A 203 -12.97 7.74 10.91
N ALA A 204 -12.15 7.36 11.89
CA ALA A 204 -10.70 7.27 11.73
C ALA A 204 -10.27 6.09 10.83
N ALA A 205 -10.28 6.31 9.51
CA ALA A 205 -9.99 5.30 8.49
C ALA A 205 -8.65 4.56 8.70
N ALA A 206 -7.59 5.30 9.08
CA ALA A 206 -6.28 4.71 9.34
C ALA A 206 -6.28 3.73 10.53
N LEU A 207 -7.08 3.99 11.57
CA LEU A 207 -7.24 3.06 12.70
C LEU A 207 -8.03 1.82 12.30
N HIS A 208 -9.05 1.97 11.44
CA HIS A 208 -9.73 0.82 10.84
C HIS A 208 -8.78 -0.03 9.99
N ASN A 209 -7.96 0.58 9.14
CA ASN A 209 -6.95 -0.15 8.37
C ASN A 209 -5.98 -0.91 9.29
N LEU A 210 -5.51 -0.28 10.37
CA LEU A 210 -4.66 -0.94 11.35
C LEU A 210 -5.35 -2.12 12.05
N LEU A 211 -6.61 -1.98 12.47
CA LEU A 211 -7.37 -3.10 13.01
C LEU A 211 -7.53 -4.24 12.00
N GLY A 212 -7.73 -3.89 10.73
CA GLY A 212 -7.73 -4.86 9.64
C GLY A 212 -6.46 -5.72 9.63
N LEU A 213 -5.30 -5.06 9.68
CA LEU A 213 -3.99 -5.72 9.77
C LEU A 213 -3.84 -6.56 11.05
N VAL A 214 -4.24 -6.03 12.21
CA VAL A 214 -4.23 -6.76 13.50
C VAL A 214 -5.04 -8.05 13.42
N PHE A 215 -6.23 -8.01 12.82
CA PHE A 215 -7.06 -9.21 12.66
C PHE A 215 -6.50 -10.20 11.65
N LEU A 216 -5.76 -9.76 10.63
CA LEU A 216 -5.03 -10.67 9.75
C LEU A 216 -3.94 -11.44 10.49
N GLN A 217 -3.18 -10.78 11.37
CA GLN A 217 -2.18 -11.46 12.20
C GLN A 217 -2.78 -12.44 13.20
N LYS A 218 -4.08 -12.28 13.50
CA LYS A 218 -4.86 -13.19 14.35
C LYS A 218 -5.64 -14.24 13.55
N ASP A 219 -5.33 -14.41 12.26
CA ASP A 219 -6.02 -15.33 11.34
C ASP A 219 -7.55 -15.10 11.26
N ASN A 220 -8.03 -13.90 11.61
CA ASN A 220 -9.44 -13.54 11.53
C ASN A 220 -9.73 -12.68 10.31
N THR A 221 -9.68 -13.32 9.14
CA THR A 221 -9.84 -12.62 7.87
C THR A 221 -11.20 -11.95 7.71
N ARG A 222 -12.26 -12.50 8.31
CA ARG A 222 -13.60 -11.88 8.25
C ARG A 222 -13.60 -10.49 8.89
N LYS A 223 -13.10 -10.37 10.13
CA LYS A 223 -12.99 -9.08 10.82
C LYS A 223 -12.00 -8.15 10.13
N ALA A 224 -10.94 -8.70 9.54
CA ALA A 224 -10.01 -7.89 8.75
C ALA A 224 -10.71 -7.21 7.57
N THR A 225 -11.48 -7.97 6.78
CA THR A 225 -12.27 -7.45 5.68
C THR A 225 -13.29 -6.40 6.13
N GLU A 226 -14.02 -6.65 7.23
CA GLU A 226 -14.98 -5.70 7.81
C GLU A 226 -14.30 -4.34 8.11
N HIS A 227 -13.12 -4.36 8.74
CA HIS A 227 -12.39 -3.14 9.06
C HIS A 227 -11.76 -2.45 7.84
N PHE A 228 -11.27 -3.18 6.84
CA PHE A 228 -10.83 -2.53 5.60
C PHE A 228 -11.99 -1.87 4.85
N LEU A 229 -13.17 -2.48 4.86
CA LEU A 229 -14.37 -1.86 4.29
C LEU A 229 -14.79 -0.61 5.05
N GLU A 230 -14.75 -0.61 6.38
CA GLU A 230 -15.07 0.59 7.16
C GLU A 230 -14.03 1.70 6.93
N ALA A 231 -12.74 1.36 6.80
CA ALA A 231 -11.71 2.32 6.42
C ALA A 231 -12.03 3.00 5.07
N LEU A 232 -12.44 2.21 4.06
CA LEU A 232 -12.83 2.74 2.74
C LEU A 232 -14.18 3.46 2.73
N LYS A 233 -15.05 3.16 3.69
CA LYS A 233 -16.31 3.88 3.87
C LYS A 233 -16.06 5.27 4.47
N SER A 234 -15.15 5.36 5.43
CA SER A 234 -14.75 6.63 6.06
C SER A 234 -13.86 7.48 5.15
N ASP A 235 -12.90 6.85 4.47
CA ASP A 235 -12.03 7.47 3.47
C ASP A 235 -11.97 6.60 2.20
N PRO A 236 -12.85 6.85 1.22
CA PRO A 236 -12.78 6.20 -0.08
C PRO A 236 -11.44 6.33 -0.81
N GLY A 237 -10.64 7.35 -0.48
CA GLY A 237 -9.30 7.60 -1.01
C GLY A 237 -8.20 6.76 -0.33
N HIS A 238 -8.50 6.01 0.73
CA HIS A 238 -7.48 5.34 1.54
C HIS A 238 -6.80 4.17 0.79
N ALA A 239 -5.68 4.49 0.13
CA ALA A 239 -4.98 3.58 -0.77
C ALA A 239 -4.56 2.27 -0.11
N ASP A 240 -4.13 2.30 1.15
CA ASP A 240 -3.62 1.10 1.83
C ASP A 240 -4.72 0.13 2.19
N ALA A 241 -5.85 0.62 2.70
CA ALA A 241 -7.02 -0.23 2.93
C ALA A 241 -7.54 -0.84 1.61
N ARG A 242 -7.49 -0.08 0.51
CA ARG A 242 -7.87 -0.57 -0.82
C ARG A 242 -6.97 -1.72 -1.26
N LEU A 243 -5.66 -1.56 -1.12
CA LEU A 243 -4.67 -2.58 -1.48
C LEU A 243 -4.77 -3.82 -0.59
N ASN A 244 -4.92 -3.64 0.73
CA ASN A 244 -5.09 -4.74 1.67
C ASN A 244 -6.36 -5.55 1.34
N LEU A 245 -7.47 -4.87 1.05
CA LEU A 245 -8.71 -5.53 0.66
C LEU A 245 -8.60 -6.23 -0.70
N ALA A 246 -7.99 -5.59 -1.70
CA ALA A 246 -7.75 -6.19 -3.01
C ALA A 246 -6.90 -7.48 -2.91
N ALA A 247 -5.89 -7.46 -2.05
CA ALA A 247 -5.01 -8.60 -1.84
C ALA A 247 -5.73 -9.75 -1.10
N LEU A 248 -6.64 -9.45 -0.17
CA LEU A 248 -7.53 -10.46 0.41
C LEU A 248 -8.49 -11.06 -0.60
N GLU A 249 -9.14 -10.21 -1.40
CA GLU A 249 -10.04 -10.65 -2.48
C GLU A 249 -9.30 -11.55 -3.47
N LEU A 250 -8.07 -11.20 -3.85
CA LEU A 250 -7.20 -12.03 -4.67
C LEU A 250 -6.93 -13.39 -4.02
N GLY A 251 -6.59 -13.42 -2.73
CA GLY A 251 -6.34 -14.65 -1.97
C GLY A 251 -7.56 -15.58 -1.85
N PHE A 252 -8.77 -15.03 -1.85
CA PHE A 252 -10.01 -15.80 -1.86
C PHE A 252 -10.50 -16.19 -3.26
N GLY A 253 -9.82 -15.74 -4.32
CA GLY A 253 -10.20 -16.01 -5.70
C GLY A 253 -11.32 -15.09 -6.22
N ASN A 254 -11.61 -13.99 -5.53
CA ASN A 254 -12.53 -12.95 -5.99
C ASN A 254 -11.82 -12.04 -7.02
N PHE A 255 -11.39 -12.63 -8.12
CA PHE A 255 -10.47 -12.01 -9.07
C PHE A 255 -11.01 -10.73 -9.71
N GLU A 256 -12.32 -10.65 -9.98
CA GLU A 256 -12.94 -9.47 -10.59
C GLU A 256 -12.86 -8.25 -9.65
N SER A 257 -13.21 -8.44 -8.37
CA SER A 257 -13.13 -7.38 -7.36
C SER A 257 -11.68 -6.94 -7.14
N ALA A 258 -10.75 -7.90 -7.02
CA ALA A 258 -9.33 -7.61 -6.88
C ALA A 258 -8.79 -6.82 -8.10
N TYR A 259 -9.11 -7.27 -9.32
CA TYR A 259 -8.67 -6.62 -10.57
C TYR A 259 -9.14 -5.16 -10.64
N LYS A 260 -10.41 -4.89 -10.28
CA LYS A 260 -10.98 -3.55 -10.22
C LYS A 260 -10.25 -2.68 -9.19
N ARG A 261 -10.09 -3.16 -7.96
CA ARG A 261 -9.45 -2.38 -6.87
C ARG A 261 -7.98 -2.10 -7.13
N PHE A 262 -7.23 -3.05 -7.70
CA PHE A 262 -5.86 -2.77 -8.13
C PHE A 262 -5.84 -1.74 -9.26
N GLY A 263 -6.83 -1.76 -10.17
CA GLY A 263 -7.00 -0.71 -11.18
C GLY A 263 -7.22 0.67 -10.57
N GLU A 264 -8.08 0.77 -9.56
CA GLU A 264 -8.30 2.01 -8.79
C GLU A 264 -7.01 2.47 -8.09
N ALA A 265 -6.26 1.56 -7.46
CA ALA A 265 -4.98 1.90 -6.83
C ALA A 265 -3.90 2.35 -7.84
N LEU A 266 -3.94 1.86 -9.09
CA LEU A 266 -3.05 2.32 -10.16
C LEU A 266 -3.40 3.72 -10.68
N ALA A 267 -4.60 4.24 -10.44
CA ALA A 267 -4.87 5.65 -10.73
C ALA A 267 -4.03 6.57 -9.83
N ASP A 268 -3.82 6.18 -8.57
CA ASP A 268 -3.02 6.92 -7.59
C ASP A 268 -1.51 6.64 -7.76
N ARG A 269 -1.14 5.38 -8.03
CA ARG A 269 0.26 4.92 -8.13
C ARG A 269 0.49 4.19 -9.47
N PRO A 270 0.50 4.90 -10.62
CA PRO A 270 0.44 4.28 -11.96
C PRO A 270 1.65 3.42 -12.36
N ASN A 271 2.77 3.58 -11.65
CA ASN A 271 4.03 2.92 -11.92
C ASN A 271 4.51 2.06 -10.73
N ASP A 272 3.61 1.66 -9.84
CA ASP A 272 3.96 0.73 -8.76
C ASP A 272 4.04 -0.71 -9.29
N PRO A 273 5.23 -1.33 -9.35
CA PRO A 273 5.40 -2.68 -9.90
C PRO A 273 4.62 -3.75 -9.12
N GLU A 274 4.41 -3.59 -7.81
CA GLU A 274 3.69 -4.56 -6.97
C GLU A 274 2.19 -4.57 -7.31
N ILE A 275 1.61 -3.39 -7.49
CA ILE A 275 0.20 -3.23 -7.85
C ILE A 275 -0.04 -3.72 -9.28
N VAL A 276 0.87 -3.39 -10.21
CA VAL A 276 0.83 -3.88 -11.59
C VAL A 276 0.89 -5.42 -11.63
N LEU A 277 1.83 -6.02 -10.90
CA LEU A 277 1.96 -7.47 -10.77
C LEU A 277 0.68 -8.09 -10.19
N SER A 278 0.18 -7.56 -9.07
CA SER A 278 -1.00 -8.12 -8.39
C SER A 278 -2.27 -8.04 -9.25
N ARG A 279 -2.44 -6.96 -10.02
CA ARG A 279 -3.53 -6.85 -11.00
C ARG A 279 -3.39 -7.87 -12.13
N ALA A 280 -2.18 -8.14 -12.59
CA ALA A 280 -1.89 -9.15 -13.59
C ALA A 280 -2.17 -10.58 -13.07
N VAL A 281 -1.88 -10.85 -11.79
CA VAL A 281 -2.28 -12.10 -11.13
C VAL A 281 -3.81 -12.25 -11.10
N ALA A 282 -4.53 -11.18 -10.78
CA ALA A 282 -6.00 -11.17 -10.84
C ALA A 282 -6.50 -11.41 -12.28
N ALA A 283 -5.90 -10.76 -13.29
CA ALA A 283 -6.23 -10.96 -14.71
C ALA A 283 -6.02 -12.43 -15.14
N ARG A 284 -4.93 -13.07 -14.69
CA ARG A 284 -4.70 -14.50 -14.93
C ARG A 284 -5.79 -15.36 -14.30
N GLY A 285 -6.24 -15.03 -13.08
CA GLY A 285 -7.36 -15.71 -12.42
C GLY A 285 -8.70 -15.55 -13.15
N LEU A 286 -8.86 -14.46 -13.89
CA LEU A 286 -9.98 -14.20 -14.81
C LEU A 286 -9.78 -14.83 -16.21
N GLU A 287 -8.73 -15.62 -16.40
CA GLU A 287 -8.34 -16.22 -17.69
C GLU A 287 -8.00 -15.20 -18.80
N ARG A 288 -7.73 -13.95 -18.45
CA ARG A 288 -7.31 -12.87 -19.36
C ARG A 288 -5.80 -12.93 -19.56
N TYR A 289 -5.33 -14.00 -20.21
CA TYR A 289 -3.89 -14.35 -20.25
C TYR A 289 -3.01 -13.32 -20.96
N ASP A 290 -3.48 -12.69 -22.03
CA ASP A 290 -2.71 -11.66 -22.75
C ASP A 290 -2.50 -10.41 -21.87
N GLU A 291 -3.54 -10.01 -21.13
CA GLU A 291 -3.45 -8.89 -20.20
C GLU A 291 -2.56 -9.21 -18.99
N ALA A 292 -2.64 -10.45 -18.49
CA ALA A 292 -1.75 -10.92 -17.44
C ALA A 292 -0.27 -10.87 -17.89
N GLU A 293 0.04 -11.35 -19.09
CA GLU A 293 1.40 -11.29 -19.64
C GLU A 293 1.89 -9.84 -19.75
N GLN A 294 1.10 -8.95 -20.36
CA GLN A 294 1.46 -7.54 -20.49
C GLN A 294 1.72 -6.89 -19.13
N GLY A 295 0.88 -7.20 -18.14
CA GLY A 295 1.05 -6.73 -16.78
C GLY A 295 2.33 -7.23 -16.12
N TYR A 296 2.65 -8.53 -16.23
CA TYR A 296 3.91 -9.08 -15.69
C TYR A 296 5.14 -8.47 -16.37
N LEU A 297 5.12 -8.31 -17.69
CA LEU A 297 6.20 -7.65 -18.44
C LEU A 297 6.36 -6.18 -18.05
N LYS A 298 5.25 -5.47 -17.81
CA LYS A 298 5.28 -4.09 -17.28
C LYS A 298 5.85 -4.05 -15.86
N ALA A 299 5.50 -5.01 -15.00
CA ALA A 299 6.10 -5.09 -13.66
C ALA A 299 7.62 -5.29 -13.72
N LEU A 300 8.11 -6.12 -14.64
CA LEU A 300 9.55 -6.32 -14.88
C LEU A 300 10.25 -5.11 -15.49
N SER A 301 9.57 -4.32 -16.34
CA SER A 301 10.15 -3.09 -16.88
C SER A 301 10.25 -1.99 -15.83
N LEU A 302 9.28 -1.92 -14.92
CA LEU A 302 9.29 -1.00 -13.77
C LEU A 302 10.31 -1.43 -12.71
N ARG A 303 10.48 -2.74 -12.49
CA ARG A 303 11.46 -3.32 -11.56
C ARG A 303 12.20 -4.47 -12.23
N PRO A 304 13.36 -4.21 -12.87
CA PRO A 304 14.20 -5.26 -13.39
C PRO A 304 14.62 -6.23 -12.28
N GLY A 305 14.58 -7.53 -12.57
CA GLY A 305 14.94 -8.57 -11.61
C GLY A 305 13.88 -8.86 -10.55
N PHE A 306 12.60 -8.56 -10.82
CA PHE A 306 11.49 -8.84 -9.91
C PHE A 306 11.12 -10.35 -9.92
N PRO A 307 11.46 -11.14 -8.89
CA PRO A 307 11.37 -12.60 -8.98
C PRO A 307 9.92 -13.11 -9.10
N ASP A 308 8.96 -12.46 -8.45
CA ASP A 308 7.57 -12.91 -8.51
C ASP A 308 6.97 -12.75 -9.92
N ALA A 309 7.34 -11.69 -10.65
CA ALA A 309 6.93 -11.50 -12.03
C ALA A 309 7.55 -12.56 -12.98
N GLU A 310 8.83 -12.91 -12.80
CA GLU A 310 9.48 -14.01 -13.54
C GLU A 310 8.80 -15.36 -13.25
N TYR A 311 8.48 -15.62 -11.97
CA TYR A 311 7.76 -16.81 -11.56
C TYR A 311 6.37 -16.88 -12.20
N ASP A 312 5.61 -15.79 -12.18
CA ASP A 312 4.26 -15.76 -12.74
C ASP A 312 4.25 -15.87 -14.27
N LEU A 313 5.23 -15.32 -14.99
CA LEU A 313 5.41 -15.55 -16.43
C LEU A 313 5.77 -17.00 -16.75
N CYS A 314 6.68 -17.60 -15.99
CA CYS A 314 7.02 -19.02 -16.07
C CYS A 314 5.75 -19.89 -15.93
N VAL A 315 4.93 -19.62 -14.92
CA VAL A 315 3.68 -20.34 -14.68
C VAL A 315 2.65 -20.08 -15.78
N LEU A 316 2.47 -18.83 -16.20
CA LEU A 316 1.54 -18.43 -17.25
C LEU A 316 1.82 -19.20 -18.55
N HIS A 317 3.06 -19.15 -19.03
CA HIS A 317 3.42 -19.76 -20.30
C HIS A 317 3.42 -21.28 -20.26
N GLN A 318 3.77 -21.88 -19.12
CA GLN A 318 3.76 -23.33 -19.01
C GLN A 318 2.34 -23.89 -18.94
N GLN A 319 1.49 -23.32 -18.08
CA GLN A 319 0.22 -23.95 -17.71
C GLN A 319 -0.96 -23.48 -18.57
N PHE A 320 -0.93 -22.24 -19.03
CA PHE A 320 -2.10 -21.61 -19.66
C PHE A 320 -1.90 -21.36 -21.14
N THR A 321 -0.74 -20.81 -21.55
CA THR A 321 -0.50 -20.49 -22.97
C THR A 321 0.31 -21.55 -23.72
N GLN A 322 0.88 -22.54 -23.02
CA GLN A 322 1.73 -23.60 -23.58
C GLN A 322 2.89 -23.09 -24.46
N ARG A 323 3.42 -21.92 -24.13
CA ARG A 323 4.57 -21.29 -24.81
C ARG A 323 5.85 -21.77 -24.15
N TRP A 324 6.24 -23.00 -24.45
CA TRP A 324 7.26 -23.74 -23.67
C TRP A 324 8.65 -23.09 -23.66
N LYS A 325 9.06 -22.43 -24.75
CA LYS A 325 10.37 -21.77 -24.85
C LYS A 325 10.42 -20.53 -23.95
N GLU A 326 9.35 -19.75 -23.96
CA GLU A 326 9.14 -18.58 -23.12
C GLU A 326 9.02 -19.00 -21.65
N ALA A 327 8.24 -20.05 -21.37
CA ALA A 327 8.13 -20.63 -20.03
C ALA A 327 9.51 -21.01 -19.49
N LYS A 328 10.31 -21.76 -20.27
CA LYS A 328 11.67 -22.16 -19.88
C LYS A 328 12.53 -20.96 -19.54
N LYS A 329 12.55 -19.94 -20.42
CA LYS A 329 13.32 -18.70 -20.21
C LYS A 329 13.01 -18.08 -18.85
N HIS A 330 11.74 -17.86 -18.54
CA HIS A 330 11.33 -17.22 -17.29
C HIS A 330 11.57 -18.12 -16.06
N CYS A 331 11.35 -19.44 -16.17
CA CYS A 331 11.61 -20.38 -15.09
C CYS A 331 13.11 -20.45 -14.75
N ASP A 332 13.98 -20.43 -15.77
CA ASP A 332 15.43 -20.44 -15.60
C ASP A 332 15.94 -19.13 -14.98
N THR A 333 15.40 -17.99 -15.43
CA THR A 333 15.68 -16.68 -14.83
C THR A 333 15.29 -16.65 -13.36
N TYR A 334 14.07 -17.08 -13.01
CA TYR A 334 13.63 -17.17 -11.62
C TYR A 334 14.50 -18.12 -10.80
N ALA A 335 14.84 -19.29 -11.34
CA ALA A 335 15.68 -20.27 -10.66
C ALA A 335 17.09 -19.73 -10.34
N ALA A 336 17.63 -18.88 -11.22
CA ALA A 336 18.91 -18.21 -11.00
C ALA A 336 18.87 -17.12 -9.89
N MET A 337 17.67 -16.62 -9.56
CA MET A 337 17.47 -15.60 -8.52
C MET A 337 17.36 -16.19 -7.10
N ILE A 338 17.09 -17.49 -6.97
CA ILE A 338 16.80 -18.13 -5.68
C ILE A 338 17.87 -19.14 -5.28
N ASP A 339 18.16 -19.23 -3.99
CA ASP A 339 19.11 -20.21 -3.46
C ASP A 339 18.48 -21.59 -3.20
N ALA A 340 19.32 -22.59 -2.87
CA ALA A 340 18.89 -23.96 -2.63
C ALA A 340 18.00 -24.16 -1.39
N LYS A 341 17.99 -23.19 -0.45
CA LYS A 341 17.16 -23.20 0.76
C LYS A 341 15.79 -22.55 0.52
N HIS A 342 15.62 -21.80 -0.58
CA HIS A 342 14.36 -21.15 -0.92
C HIS A 342 13.21 -22.18 -1.05
N PRO A 343 12.01 -21.92 -0.49
CA PRO A 343 10.90 -22.89 -0.47
C PRO A 343 10.49 -23.38 -1.87
N LYS A 344 10.55 -22.52 -2.88
CA LYS A 344 10.20 -22.83 -4.27
C LYS A 344 11.34 -23.47 -5.08
N PHE A 345 12.56 -23.59 -4.54
CA PHE A 345 13.72 -24.09 -5.30
C PHE A 345 13.50 -25.49 -5.88
N ARG A 346 13.03 -26.42 -5.03
CA ARG A 346 12.76 -27.81 -5.46
C ARG A 346 11.61 -27.88 -6.46
N GLU A 347 10.58 -27.06 -6.28
CA GLU A 347 9.47 -26.96 -7.22
C GLU A 347 9.98 -26.49 -8.58
N MET A 348 10.75 -25.40 -8.60
CA MET A 348 11.23 -24.82 -9.84
C MET A 348 12.15 -25.76 -10.62
N LYS A 349 13.06 -26.47 -9.94
CA LYS A 349 13.91 -27.47 -10.59
C LYS A 349 13.10 -28.59 -11.26
N LYS A 350 12.03 -29.06 -10.63
CA LYS A 350 11.12 -30.05 -11.22
C LYS A 350 10.39 -29.47 -12.43
N ARG A 351 9.92 -28.23 -12.30
CA ARG A 351 9.20 -27.49 -13.35
C ARG A 351 10.05 -27.33 -14.61
N THR A 352 11.27 -26.80 -14.48
CA THR A 352 12.21 -26.66 -15.61
C THR A 352 12.48 -28.00 -16.30
N LYS A 353 12.79 -29.06 -15.53
CA LYS A 353 13.03 -30.40 -16.11
C LYS A 353 11.82 -30.92 -16.90
N SER A 354 10.61 -30.68 -16.40
CA SER A 354 9.38 -31.04 -17.10
C SER A 354 9.24 -30.27 -18.42
N ILE A 355 9.53 -28.97 -18.41
CA ILE A 355 9.47 -28.12 -19.61
C ILE A 355 10.50 -28.59 -20.64
N ASP A 356 11.74 -28.86 -20.23
CA ASP A 356 12.80 -29.36 -21.13
C ASP A 356 12.37 -30.65 -21.84
N THR A 357 11.78 -31.59 -21.09
CA THR A 357 11.27 -32.85 -21.65
C THR A 357 10.18 -32.60 -22.69
N THR A 358 9.24 -31.69 -22.41
CA THR A 358 8.17 -31.34 -23.35
C THR A 358 8.73 -30.70 -24.63
N ILE A 359 9.67 -29.76 -24.50
CA ILE A 359 10.32 -29.13 -25.66
C ILE A 359 11.00 -30.19 -26.54
N MET A 360 11.79 -31.09 -25.94
CA MET A 360 12.46 -32.17 -26.67
C MET A 360 11.48 -33.05 -27.46
N VAL A 361 10.36 -33.43 -26.84
CA VAL A 361 9.34 -34.27 -27.50
C VAL A 361 8.70 -33.52 -28.67
N MET A 362 8.37 -32.24 -28.50
CA MET A 362 7.79 -31.41 -29.55
C MET A 362 8.75 -31.22 -30.73
N GLU A 363 10.03 -30.96 -30.46
CA GLU A 363 11.04 -30.77 -31.49
C GLU A 363 11.31 -32.08 -32.25
N ARG A 364 11.35 -33.22 -31.56
CA ARG A 364 11.46 -34.54 -32.20
C ARG A 364 10.26 -34.83 -33.10
N LYS A 365 9.04 -34.54 -32.65
CA LYS A 365 7.82 -34.74 -33.44
C LYS A 365 7.83 -33.86 -34.68
N LYS A 366 8.18 -32.57 -34.53
CA LYS A 366 8.30 -31.65 -35.66
C LYS A 366 9.34 -32.14 -36.68
N ALA A 367 10.50 -32.62 -36.22
CA ALA A 367 11.53 -33.16 -37.10
C ALA A 367 11.06 -34.37 -37.91
N GLN A 368 10.25 -35.26 -37.30
CA GLN A 368 9.64 -36.40 -37.98
C GLN A 368 8.60 -36.00 -39.03
N GLU A 369 7.80 -34.97 -38.75
CA GLU A 369 6.80 -34.44 -39.69
C GLU A 369 7.45 -33.70 -40.88
N THR A 370 8.63 -33.11 -40.69
CA THR A 370 9.36 -32.40 -41.75
C THR A 370 10.36 -33.25 -42.51
N ALA A 371 10.52 -34.54 -42.16
CA ALA A 371 11.45 -35.42 -42.85
C ALA A 371 10.90 -35.73 -44.26
N PRO A 372 11.71 -35.61 -45.32
CA PRO A 372 11.24 -35.92 -46.68
C PRO A 372 10.80 -37.39 -46.77
N GLU A 373 9.66 -37.65 -47.43
CA GLU A 373 9.21 -39.01 -47.71
C GLU A 373 10.32 -39.75 -48.45
N VAL A 374 10.81 -40.84 -47.84
CA VAL A 374 11.75 -41.74 -48.50
C VAL A 374 10.97 -42.38 -49.67
N PRO A 375 11.35 -42.14 -50.94
CA PRO A 375 10.63 -42.73 -52.06
C PRO A 375 10.66 -44.24 -51.92
N ALA A 376 9.48 -44.87 -52.08
CA ALA A 376 9.34 -46.31 -51.99
C ALA A 376 10.35 -46.99 -52.93
N PRO A 377 11.01 -48.08 -52.49
CA PRO A 377 11.97 -48.77 -53.35
C PRO A 377 11.23 -49.19 -54.63
N THR A 378 11.73 -48.72 -55.77
CA THR A 378 11.21 -49.13 -57.09
C THR A 378 11.40 -50.65 -57.23
N PRO A 379 10.33 -51.39 -57.59
CA PRO A 379 10.29 -52.85 -57.59
C PRO A 379 11.28 -53.51 -58.56
#